data_AF-A0A501WWE1-F1
#
_entry.id   AF-A0A501WWE1-F1
#
_cell.length_a   1.000
_cell.length_b   1.000
_cell.length_c   1.000
_cell.angle_alpha   90.00
_cell.angle_beta   90.00
_cell.angle_gamma   90.00
#
_symmetry.space_group_name_H-M   'P 1'
#
loop_
_entity.id
_entity.type
_entity.pdbx_description
1 polymer ?
#
loop_
_entity_poly.entity_id
_entity_poly.type
_entity_poly.pdbx_seq_one_letter_code
_entity_poly.pdbx_strand_id
1 'polypeptide(L)'
;MRVLATGARVLGNTGDDWLTAGLRVVADGHMSLTTDLRGGAGDDHLRATLVLEDADIDFDNLVSAHLSGGAGDDLLRLRLGASDASLRGVVDGGAGDDRITVTDEPVSGGFGPLGEDLAVRGGAGDDVIRLDLYLSSLSSELAAAIGGGRGEDRIFAHLRASGDDGGEAAGRIGGGGGDDHIRLIVEGVETGVGGDEHAMARGGAGDDRIAIVARGFNAFETAQTRGTGDGGDDVVTALCALTGDYGEASNRLDGGRGDDRLTARLDLGSAFGSSGLNLLRGGAGDDRLLAIVKLEEGHDTAAHSELSGGAGDDWLTVRGGDGNILDGGGGDDALRGGARADRLIGGRGADDLLGGGGDDAFVFRPGDGPCRDRVADFAHGHDVIDFSGFDADATREGDQAFAFGGGHGAGHVWLSAGAGGASLIHAAAGTETLVVAVLDGQAGGGWSAEDFIL
;
A
#
# COMPACT_ATOMS: atom_id res chain seq x y z
N MET A 1 48.53 11.04 -0.04
CA MET A 1 47.27 10.34 -0.37
C MET A 1 47.63 9.06 -1.13
N ARG A 2 47.60 7.91 -0.48
CA ARG A 2 47.80 6.61 -1.13
C ARG A 2 46.40 6.05 -1.35
N VAL A 3 45.91 6.08 -2.59
CA VAL A 3 44.69 5.36 -2.94
C VAL A 3 45.05 3.89 -3.01
N LEU A 4 44.47 3.07 -2.15
CA LEU A 4 44.55 1.62 -2.25
C LEU A 4 43.24 1.15 -2.88
N ALA A 5 43.30 0.86 -4.17
CA ALA A 5 42.25 0.14 -4.88
C ALA A 5 42.62 -1.34 -4.86
N THR A 6 41.77 -2.17 -4.27
CA THR A 6 41.93 -3.62 -4.27
C THR A 6 40.68 -4.26 -4.83
N GLY A 7 40.85 -5.21 -5.74
CA GLY A 7 39.71 -5.93 -6.28
C GLY A 7 40.03 -7.26 -6.91
N ALA A 8 38.99 -8.06 -7.05
CA ALA A 8 39.06 -9.40 -7.61
C ALA A 8 38.06 -9.51 -8.77
N ARG A 9 38.56 -9.89 -9.95
CA ARG A 9 37.74 -10.26 -11.09
C ARG A 9 37.94 -11.74 -11.40
N VAL A 10 36.87 -12.52 -11.29
CA VAL A 10 36.89 -13.97 -11.53
C VAL A 10 35.79 -14.29 -12.52
N LEU A 11 36.15 -15.06 -13.56
CA LEU A 11 35.25 -15.43 -14.65
C LEU A 11 35.24 -16.96 -14.72
N GLY A 12 34.04 -17.54 -14.68
CA GLY A 12 33.80 -18.92 -15.02
C GLY A 12 33.72 -19.12 -16.54
N ASN A 13 33.34 -20.33 -16.93
CA ASN A 13 33.36 -20.85 -18.28
C ASN A 13 31.98 -21.39 -18.69
N THR A 14 31.90 -22.61 -19.22
CA THR A 14 30.68 -23.19 -19.79
C THR A 14 30.18 -24.41 -19.01
N GLY A 15 30.67 -24.64 -17.81
CA GLY A 15 30.16 -25.66 -16.90
C GLY A 15 30.23 -25.17 -15.47
N ASP A 16 29.65 -25.95 -14.56
CA ASP A 16 29.42 -25.58 -13.16
C ASP A 16 30.70 -25.11 -12.45
N ASP A 17 30.74 -23.83 -12.11
CA ASP A 17 31.90 -23.17 -11.53
C ASP A 17 31.63 -22.69 -10.09
N TRP A 18 32.64 -22.82 -9.22
CA TRP A 18 32.62 -22.30 -7.86
C TRP A 18 33.53 -21.08 -7.74
N LEU A 19 32.95 -19.88 -7.71
CA LEU A 19 33.66 -18.62 -7.64
C LEU A 19 33.54 -18.02 -6.24
N THR A 20 34.66 -17.65 -5.62
CA THR A 20 34.65 -16.97 -4.32
C THR A 20 35.63 -15.82 -4.28
N ALA A 21 35.16 -14.65 -3.85
CA ALA A 21 35.99 -13.48 -3.52
C ALA A 21 35.73 -13.04 -2.08
N GLY A 22 36.79 -13.06 -1.28
CA GLY A 22 36.78 -12.58 0.10
C GLY A 22 37.81 -11.47 0.25
N LEU A 23 37.36 -10.25 0.51
CA LEU A 23 38.20 -9.08 0.70
C LEU A 23 37.81 -8.44 2.03
N ARG A 24 38.75 -8.41 2.98
CA ARG A 24 38.56 -7.75 4.27
C ARG A 24 39.76 -6.85 4.52
N VAL A 25 39.51 -5.55 4.67
CA VAL A 25 40.55 -4.54 4.81
C VAL A 25 40.26 -3.68 6.03
N VAL A 26 41.28 -3.45 6.83
CA VAL A 26 41.29 -2.46 7.91
C VAL A 26 42.23 -1.36 7.47
N ALA A 27 41.75 -0.13 7.28
CA ALA A 27 42.59 0.94 6.74
C ALA A 27 42.08 2.35 7.04
N ASP A 28 42.97 3.17 7.63
CA ASP A 28 42.80 4.62 7.75
C ASP A 28 43.17 5.30 6.43
N GLY A 29 42.19 5.86 5.72
CA GLY A 29 42.38 6.68 4.52
C GLY A 29 41.43 6.33 3.36
N HIS A 30 41.67 6.94 2.19
CA HIS A 30 40.84 6.74 0.99
C HIS A 30 40.97 5.33 0.38
N MET A 31 39.94 4.51 0.53
CA MET A 31 39.90 3.09 0.14
C MET A 31 38.80 2.77 -0.87
N SER A 32 39.10 1.90 -1.84
CA SER A 32 38.10 1.32 -2.73
C SER A 32 38.27 -0.19 -2.86
N LEU A 33 37.24 -0.93 -2.47
CA LEU A 33 37.16 -2.40 -2.51
C LEU A 33 36.17 -2.81 -3.60
N THR A 34 36.62 -3.57 -4.59
CA THR A 34 35.77 -3.95 -5.74
C THR A 34 35.82 -5.45 -6.05
N THR A 35 34.70 -6.06 -6.43
CA THR A 35 34.73 -7.42 -7.00
C THR A 35 33.77 -7.57 -8.18
N ASP A 36 34.14 -8.42 -9.14
CA ASP A 36 33.33 -8.83 -10.30
C ASP A 36 33.45 -10.35 -10.45
N LEU A 37 32.39 -11.08 -10.09
CA LEU A 37 32.26 -12.53 -10.25
C LEU A 37 31.26 -12.82 -11.36
N ARG A 38 31.64 -13.62 -12.35
CA ARG A 38 30.74 -14.04 -13.43
C ARG A 38 30.79 -15.54 -13.62
N GLY A 39 29.67 -16.23 -13.47
CA GLY A 39 29.56 -17.68 -13.63
C GLY A 39 29.74 -18.09 -15.08
N GLY A 40 28.85 -17.64 -15.96
CA GLY A 40 28.92 -17.93 -17.38
C GLY A 40 27.78 -18.82 -17.81
N ALA A 41 28.06 -20.08 -18.13
CA ALA A 41 27.00 -21.07 -18.37
C ALA A 41 27.26 -22.32 -17.53
N GLY A 42 26.21 -22.99 -17.10
CA GLY A 42 26.26 -24.07 -16.11
C GLY A 42 25.59 -23.62 -14.80
N ASP A 43 25.47 -24.54 -13.84
CA ASP A 43 24.87 -24.22 -12.54
C ASP A 43 25.98 -23.72 -11.60
N ASP A 44 26.12 -22.40 -11.49
CA ASP A 44 27.28 -21.76 -10.88
C ASP A 44 27.04 -21.34 -9.42
N HIS A 45 28.11 -21.39 -8.63
CA HIS A 45 28.12 -21.01 -7.22
C HIS A 45 29.02 -19.80 -6.99
N LEU A 46 28.42 -18.61 -6.87
CA LEU A 46 29.13 -17.34 -6.69
C LEU A 46 29.01 -16.83 -5.25
N ARG A 47 30.15 -16.56 -4.61
CA ARG A 47 30.19 -15.97 -3.26
C ARG A 47 31.14 -14.78 -3.17
N ALA A 48 30.61 -13.61 -2.82
CA ALA A 48 31.40 -12.44 -2.50
C ALA A 48 31.21 -12.02 -1.04
N THR A 49 32.29 -11.68 -0.36
CA THR A 49 32.27 -11.08 0.99
C THR A 49 33.28 -9.95 1.03
N LEU A 50 32.80 -8.72 1.07
CA LEU A 50 33.61 -7.51 1.05
C LEU A 50 33.38 -6.74 2.35
N VAL A 51 34.47 -6.50 3.08
CA VAL A 51 34.43 -5.82 4.38
C VAL A 51 35.51 -4.73 4.44
N LEU A 52 35.12 -3.51 4.78
CA LEU A 52 36.02 -2.39 5.07
C LEU A 52 35.81 -1.89 6.52
N GLU A 53 36.85 -1.92 7.33
CA GLU A 53 36.81 -1.49 8.74
C GLU A 53 37.75 -0.30 8.97
N ASP A 54 37.39 0.50 9.97
CA ASP A 54 38.10 1.73 10.40
C ASP A 54 38.33 2.71 9.24
N ALA A 55 37.38 2.77 8.29
CA ALA A 55 37.44 3.75 7.23
C ALA A 55 37.19 5.16 7.79
N ASP A 56 37.95 6.13 7.30
CA ASP A 56 37.89 7.51 7.76
C ASP A 56 36.84 8.30 6.95
N ILE A 57 35.89 8.91 7.67
CA ILE A 57 34.77 9.71 7.12
C ILE A 57 35.23 10.89 6.26
N ASP A 58 36.47 11.36 6.44
CA ASP A 58 37.05 12.44 5.64
C ASP A 58 37.33 12.03 4.18
N PHE A 59 37.09 10.76 3.80
CA PHE A 59 37.34 10.23 2.46
C PHE A 59 36.12 9.53 1.84
N ASP A 60 35.99 9.64 0.51
CA ASP A 60 34.98 8.96 -0.29
C ASP A 60 35.29 7.45 -0.43
N ASN A 61 35.17 6.71 0.67
CA ASN A 61 35.40 5.26 0.69
C ASN A 61 34.27 4.52 -0.03
N LEU A 62 34.63 3.44 -0.75
CA LEU A 62 33.69 2.66 -1.55
C LEU A 62 33.93 1.15 -1.41
N VAL A 63 32.86 0.40 -1.18
CA VAL A 63 32.83 -1.05 -1.34
C VAL A 63 31.80 -1.42 -2.40
N SER A 64 32.23 -2.12 -3.45
CA SER A 64 31.37 -2.47 -4.60
C SER A 64 31.54 -3.93 -5.00
N ALA A 65 30.43 -4.63 -5.21
CA ALA A 65 30.43 -5.99 -5.73
C ALA A 65 29.48 -6.14 -6.93
N HIS A 66 29.91 -6.90 -7.92
CA HIS A 66 29.10 -7.35 -9.04
C HIS A 66 29.15 -8.88 -9.13
N LEU A 67 28.00 -9.52 -9.06
CA LEU A 67 27.84 -10.96 -9.29
C LEU A 67 26.86 -11.15 -10.45
N SER A 68 27.22 -12.00 -11.41
CA SER A 68 26.35 -12.41 -12.52
C SER A 68 26.42 -13.92 -12.64
N GLY A 69 25.28 -14.61 -12.49
CA GLY A 69 25.19 -16.06 -12.62
C GLY A 69 25.42 -16.45 -14.08
N GLY A 70 24.48 -16.07 -14.94
CA GLY A 70 24.59 -16.23 -16.39
C GLY A 70 23.48 -17.11 -16.92
N ALA A 71 23.78 -18.37 -17.25
CA ALA A 71 22.78 -19.32 -17.73
C ALA A 71 22.93 -20.65 -16.99
N GLY A 72 21.84 -21.16 -16.41
CA GLY A 72 21.84 -22.30 -15.51
C GLY A 72 21.16 -21.92 -14.19
N ASP A 73 20.99 -22.88 -13.28
CA ASP A 73 20.37 -22.62 -11.99
C ASP A 73 21.46 -22.21 -10.98
N ASP A 74 21.64 -20.91 -10.80
CA ASP A 74 22.79 -20.36 -10.08
C ASP A 74 22.53 -20.09 -8.59
N LEU A 75 23.58 -20.16 -7.78
CA LEU A 75 23.58 -19.77 -6.37
C LEU A 75 24.48 -18.56 -6.12
N LEU A 76 23.88 -17.40 -5.93
CA LEU A 76 24.59 -16.13 -5.73
C LEU A 76 24.47 -15.66 -4.27
N ARG A 77 25.62 -15.42 -3.62
CA ARG A 77 25.69 -14.95 -2.24
C ARG A 77 26.58 -13.72 -2.13
N LEU A 78 25.99 -12.58 -1.78
CA LEU A 78 26.71 -11.34 -1.54
C LEU A 78 26.62 -10.96 -0.06
N ARG A 79 27.78 -10.63 0.52
CA ARG A 79 27.89 -10.02 1.84
C ARG A 79 28.72 -8.75 1.78
N LEU A 80 28.17 -7.65 2.29
CA LEU A 80 28.82 -6.35 2.33
C LEU A 80 28.86 -5.86 3.77
N GLY A 81 29.97 -5.24 4.17
CA GLY A 81 30.08 -4.53 5.44
C GLY A 81 31.07 -3.39 5.30
N ALA A 82 30.73 -2.19 5.77
CA ALA A 82 31.72 -1.13 5.78
C ALA A 82 31.46 -0.06 6.83
N SER A 83 32.48 0.31 7.59
CA SER A 83 32.43 1.50 8.43
C SER A 83 32.63 2.76 7.58
N ASP A 84 31.72 3.74 7.67
CA ASP A 84 31.86 5.05 7.02
C ASP A 84 32.27 5.00 5.52
N ALA A 85 31.69 4.07 4.77
CA ALA A 85 31.96 3.92 3.33
C ALA A 85 30.70 3.59 2.54
N SER A 86 30.56 4.19 1.36
CA SER A 86 29.46 3.90 0.45
C SER A 86 29.49 2.44 0.01
N LEU A 87 28.33 1.80 -0.05
CA LEU A 87 28.20 0.42 -0.47
C LEU A 87 27.44 0.33 -1.80
N ARG A 88 27.89 -0.56 -2.69
CA ARG A 88 27.24 -0.84 -3.98
C ARG A 88 27.19 -2.34 -4.24
N GLY A 89 26.07 -2.83 -4.74
CA GLY A 89 25.90 -4.23 -5.06
C GLY A 89 25.07 -4.40 -6.33
N VAL A 90 25.59 -5.14 -7.31
CA VAL A 90 24.79 -5.60 -8.45
C VAL A 90 24.82 -7.10 -8.44
N VAL A 91 23.65 -7.73 -8.34
CA VAL A 91 23.49 -9.18 -8.38
C VAL A 91 22.44 -9.51 -9.43
N ASP A 92 22.85 -10.29 -10.43
CA ASP A 92 22.01 -10.68 -11.56
C ASP A 92 22.08 -12.21 -11.70
N GLY A 93 20.95 -12.90 -11.50
CA GLY A 93 20.88 -14.36 -11.64
C GLY A 93 21.12 -14.75 -13.09
N GLY A 94 20.26 -14.26 -13.99
CA GLY A 94 20.42 -14.44 -15.43
C GLY A 94 19.28 -15.26 -16.01
N ALA A 95 19.55 -16.49 -16.41
CA ALA A 95 18.54 -17.40 -16.95
C ALA A 95 18.65 -18.77 -16.28
N GLY A 96 17.54 -19.31 -15.80
CA GLY A 96 17.49 -20.50 -14.94
C GLY A 96 16.79 -20.15 -13.63
N ASP A 97 16.60 -21.15 -12.77
CA ASP A 97 15.92 -20.96 -11.47
C ASP A 97 16.95 -20.60 -10.39
N ASP A 98 17.20 -19.30 -10.21
CA ASP A 98 18.31 -18.80 -9.43
C ASP A 98 17.99 -18.64 -7.94
N ARG A 99 19.03 -18.76 -7.11
CA ARG A 99 18.95 -18.48 -5.66
C ARG A 99 19.90 -17.36 -5.29
N ILE A 100 19.31 -16.21 -4.99
CA ILE A 100 20.06 -15.01 -4.65
C ILE A 100 19.89 -14.69 -3.17
N THR A 101 21.01 -14.47 -2.47
CA THR A 101 21.01 -14.02 -1.08
C THR A 101 21.98 -12.86 -0.89
N VAL A 102 21.46 -11.73 -0.43
CA VAL A 102 22.27 -10.57 -0.04
C VAL A 102 22.05 -10.32 1.45
N THR A 103 23.13 -10.31 2.22
CA THR A 103 23.08 -9.94 3.63
C THR A 103 24.12 -8.90 3.95
N ASP A 104 23.91 -8.19 5.06
CA ASP A 104 24.97 -7.42 5.67
C ASP A 104 26.05 -8.35 6.28
N GLU A 105 27.23 -7.80 6.54
CA GLU A 105 28.30 -8.45 7.29
C GLU A 105 28.78 -7.51 8.40
N PRO A 106 28.78 -7.93 9.68
CA PRO A 106 29.00 -7.03 10.80
C PRO A 106 30.37 -6.35 10.78
N VAL A 107 30.37 -5.05 11.04
CA VAL A 107 31.55 -4.21 11.22
C VAL A 107 31.41 -3.35 12.48
N SER A 108 32.54 -3.03 13.12
CA SER A 108 32.57 -2.01 14.17
C SER A 108 32.52 -0.63 13.53
N GLY A 109 31.44 0.11 13.78
CA GLY A 109 31.27 1.48 13.29
C GLY A 109 30.43 1.59 12.02
N GLY A 110 29.13 1.31 12.11
CA GLY A 110 28.13 1.67 11.10
C GLY A 110 28.23 0.99 9.73
N PHE A 111 27.22 1.23 8.90
CA PHE A 111 27.22 0.96 7.46
C PHE A 111 27.13 2.30 6.73
N GLY A 112 27.91 2.55 5.68
CA GLY A 112 27.64 3.74 4.85
C GLY A 112 26.35 3.59 4.01
N PRO A 113 25.91 4.68 3.35
CA PRO A 113 24.64 4.69 2.63
C PRO A 113 24.61 3.63 1.52
N LEU A 114 23.48 2.94 1.41
CA LEU A 114 23.12 2.04 0.31
C LEU A 114 21.96 2.69 -0.44
N GLY A 115 22.23 3.65 -1.33
CA GLY A 115 21.18 4.17 -2.23
C GLY A 115 20.72 3.12 -3.25
N GLU A 116 20.06 3.54 -4.35
CA GLU A 116 19.64 2.66 -5.48
C GLU A 116 20.81 1.88 -6.16
N ASP A 117 22.01 2.00 -5.62
CA ASP A 117 23.22 1.29 -6.00
C ASP A 117 23.24 -0.19 -5.54
N LEU A 118 22.24 -0.66 -4.77
CA LEU A 118 21.95 -2.09 -4.61
C LEU A 118 20.83 -2.53 -5.55
N ALA A 119 21.23 -3.23 -6.62
CA ALA A 119 20.32 -3.80 -7.61
C ALA A 119 20.40 -5.33 -7.59
N VAL A 120 19.27 -5.98 -7.38
CA VAL A 120 19.14 -7.45 -7.42
C VAL A 120 18.12 -7.83 -8.49
N ARG A 121 18.49 -8.73 -9.39
CA ARG A 121 17.62 -9.25 -10.45
C ARG A 121 17.70 -10.77 -10.46
N GLY A 122 16.55 -11.43 -10.45
CA GLY A 122 16.45 -12.87 -10.71
C GLY A 122 16.80 -13.14 -12.16
N GLY A 123 15.92 -12.71 -13.07
CA GLY A 123 16.16 -12.78 -14.51
C GLY A 123 15.04 -13.53 -15.22
N ALA A 124 15.31 -14.72 -15.72
CA ALA A 124 14.29 -15.55 -16.35
C ALA A 124 14.34 -16.96 -15.75
N GLY A 125 13.22 -17.45 -15.25
CA GLY A 125 13.12 -18.68 -14.47
C GLY A 125 12.38 -18.40 -13.16
N ASP A 126 12.17 -19.42 -12.35
CA ASP A 126 11.43 -19.28 -11.08
C ASP A 126 12.44 -18.99 -9.95
N ASP A 127 12.68 -17.70 -9.69
CA ASP A 127 13.80 -17.26 -8.86
C ASP A 127 13.43 -17.15 -7.38
N VAL A 128 14.43 -17.36 -6.51
CA VAL A 128 14.31 -17.14 -5.06
C VAL A 128 15.30 -16.09 -4.58
N ILE A 129 14.78 -14.92 -4.24
CA ILE A 129 15.57 -13.75 -3.85
C ILE A 129 15.36 -13.46 -2.36
N ARG A 130 16.45 -13.36 -1.59
CA ARG A 130 16.44 -13.01 -0.16
C ARG A 130 17.40 -11.89 0.17
N LEU A 131 16.88 -10.79 0.71
CA LEU A 131 17.65 -9.68 1.25
C LEU A 131 17.33 -9.52 2.74
N ASP A 132 18.38 -9.44 3.57
CA ASP A 132 18.28 -9.05 4.97
C ASP A 132 19.40 -8.05 5.24
N LEU A 133 19.04 -6.78 5.38
CA LEU A 133 19.97 -5.66 5.43
C LEU A 133 19.65 -4.76 6.61
N TYR A 134 20.70 -4.33 7.28
CA TYR A 134 20.64 -3.38 8.39
C TYR A 134 21.67 -2.28 8.15
N LEU A 135 21.20 -1.05 7.98
CA LEU A 135 22.04 0.14 7.92
C LEU A 135 22.02 0.87 9.26
N SER A 136 23.21 1.15 9.80
CA SER A 136 23.39 2.05 10.93
C SER A 136 24.33 3.19 10.58
N SER A 137 23.78 4.37 10.26
CA SER A 137 24.57 5.58 10.00
C SER A 137 23.79 6.85 10.26
N LEU A 138 24.52 7.95 10.46
CA LEU A 138 23.99 9.30 10.70
C LEU A 138 23.01 9.79 9.62
N SER A 139 23.12 9.31 8.37
CA SER A 139 22.20 9.59 7.26
C SER A 139 22.03 8.33 6.39
N SER A 140 21.15 7.42 6.80
CA SER A 140 20.91 6.18 6.07
C SER A 140 19.74 6.37 5.11
N GLU A 141 20.01 6.26 3.80
CA GLU A 141 19.01 5.92 2.79
C GLU A 141 19.35 4.50 2.34
N LEU A 142 18.49 3.54 2.66
CA LEU A 142 18.57 2.16 2.15
C LEU A 142 17.59 2.03 0.99
N ALA A 143 18.04 2.03 -0.25
CA ALA A 143 17.18 1.82 -1.42
C ALA A 143 17.60 0.55 -2.16
N ALA A 144 16.85 -0.54 -1.99
CA ALA A 144 17.07 -1.77 -2.75
C ALA A 144 16.09 -1.85 -3.92
N ALA A 145 16.62 -1.92 -5.15
CA ALA A 145 15.84 -2.22 -6.35
C ALA A 145 15.92 -3.72 -6.63
N ILE A 146 14.79 -4.41 -6.45
CA ILE A 146 14.70 -5.86 -6.60
C ILE A 146 13.73 -6.18 -7.73
N GLY A 147 14.15 -6.99 -8.70
CA GLY A 147 13.29 -7.54 -9.74
C GLY A 147 13.32 -9.06 -9.72
N GLY A 148 12.16 -9.71 -9.74
CA GLY A 148 12.06 -11.14 -10.03
C GLY A 148 12.45 -11.40 -11.48
N GLY A 149 11.59 -10.98 -12.41
CA GLY A 149 11.87 -11.00 -13.84
C GLY A 149 10.76 -11.69 -14.61
N ARG A 150 11.04 -12.84 -15.24
CA ARG A 150 10.01 -13.69 -15.85
C ARG A 150 10.03 -15.03 -15.12
N GLY A 151 8.87 -15.54 -14.75
CA GLY A 151 8.73 -16.79 -14.01
C GLY A 151 7.93 -16.56 -12.73
N GLU A 152 7.72 -17.61 -11.95
CA GLU A 152 7.05 -17.53 -10.65
C GLU A 152 8.09 -17.25 -9.55
N ASP A 153 8.27 -15.98 -9.20
CA ASP A 153 9.35 -15.55 -8.34
C ASP A 153 8.95 -15.49 -6.86
N ARG A 154 9.91 -15.77 -5.97
CA ARG A 154 9.73 -15.67 -4.51
C ARG A 154 10.72 -14.70 -3.92
N ILE A 155 10.24 -13.51 -3.61
CA ILE A 155 11.08 -12.37 -3.22
C ILE A 155 10.80 -12.00 -1.76
N PHE A 156 11.84 -12.03 -0.93
CA PHE A 156 11.77 -11.64 0.48
C PHE A 156 12.83 -10.59 0.77
N ALA A 157 12.43 -9.41 1.22
CA ALA A 157 13.35 -8.36 1.64
C ALA A 157 12.97 -7.83 3.02
N HIS A 158 13.97 -7.79 3.91
CA HIS A 158 13.89 -7.10 5.20
C HIS A 158 14.96 -6.02 5.23
N LEU A 159 14.53 -4.77 5.26
CA LEU A 159 15.36 -3.59 5.21
C LEU A 159 15.17 -2.81 6.50
N ARG A 160 16.27 -2.50 7.18
CA ARG A 160 16.28 -1.77 8.45
C ARG A 160 17.27 -0.63 8.39
N ALA A 161 16.87 0.54 8.88
CA ALA A 161 17.75 1.71 8.97
C ALA A 161 17.65 2.38 10.34
N SER A 162 18.80 2.79 10.89
CA SER A 162 18.90 3.61 12.10
C SER A 162 19.72 4.87 11.81
N GLY A 163 19.31 6.01 12.36
CA GLY A 163 20.05 7.28 12.32
C GLY A 163 19.76 8.14 13.55
N ASP A 164 20.60 9.13 13.83
CA ASP A 164 20.44 10.05 14.97
C ASP A 164 19.22 10.98 14.81
N ASP A 165 18.78 11.21 13.57
CA ASP A 165 17.58 11.97 13.18
C ASP A 165 16.52 11.07 12.51
N GLY A 166 16.48 9.77 12.86
CA GLY A 166 15.64 8.77 12.18
C GLY A 166 16.31 8.20 10.93
N GLY A 167 16.40 6.87 10.82
CA GLY A 167 16.94 6.25 9.61
C GLY A 167 15.88 6.25 8.50
N GLU A 168 16.27 6.49 7.24
CA GLU A 168 15.37 6.35 6.09
C GLU A 168 15.59 4.98 5.43
N ALA A 169 14.53 4.19 5.33
CA ALA A 169 14.57 2.89 4.68
C ALA A 169 13.55 2.82 3.56
N ALA A 170 13.99 2.44 2.37
CA ALA A 170 13.18 2.34 1.17
C ALA A 170 13.36 0.99 0.46
N GLY A 171 12.27 0.24 0.30
CA GLY A 171 12.27 -0.98 -0.50
C GLY A 171 11.48 -0.80 -1.78
N ARG A 172 12.03 -1.24 -2.92
CA ARG A 172 11.30 -1.27 -4.19
C ARG A 172 11.44 -2.65 -4.83
N ILE A 173 10.32 -3.38 -4.89
CA ILE A 173 10.27 -4.72 -5.49
C ILE A 173 9.34 -4.71 -6.70
N GLY A 174 9.78 -5.32 -7.80
CA GLY A 174 8.91 -5.76 -8.89
C GLY A 174 8.98 -7.29 -9.01
N GLY A 175 7.83 -7.96 -9.07
CA GLY A 175 7.75 -9.39 -9.38
C GLY A 175 8.14 -9.61 -10.84
N GLY A 176 7.34 -9.09 -11.75
CA GLY A 176 7.64 -9.08 -13.17
C GLY A 176 6.53 -9.73 -13.97
N GLY A 177 6.66 -11.00 -14.35
CA GLY A 177 5.55 -11.72 -14.93
C GLY A 177 5.62 -13.20 -14.60
N GLY A 178 4.46 -13.80 -14.35
CA GLY A 178 4.30 -15.04 -13.60
C GLY A 178 3.57 -14.74 -12.29
N ASP A 179 3.20 -15.78 -11.56
CA ASP A 179 2.49 -15.64 -10.28
C ASP A 179 3.52 -15.48 -9.15
N ASP A 180 3.77 -14.24 -8.73
CA ASP A 180 4.87 -13.90 -7.82
C ASP A 180 4.44 -13.91 -6.35
N HIS A 181 5.38 -14.24 -5.47
CA HIS A 181 5.20 -14.12 -4.02
C HIS A 181 6.22 -13.16 -3.42
N ILE A 182 5.74 -11.96 -3.10
CA ILE A 182 6.55 -10.82 -2.67
C ILE A 182 6.27 -10.52 -1.20
N ARG A 183 7.34 -10.44 -0.40
CA ARG A 183 7.29 -9.94 0.98
C ARG A 183 8.36 -8.89 1.21
N LEU A 184 7.92 -7.66 1.47
CA LEU A 184 8.78 -6.53 1.80
C LEU A 184 8.49 -6.04 3.22
N ILE A 185 9.53 -6.00 4.04
CA ILE A 185 9.49 -5.42 5.38
C ILE A 185 10.51 -4.30 5.43
N VAL A 186 10.05 -3.10 5.74
CA VAL A 186 10.86 -1.90 5.97
C VAL A 186 10.59 -1.45 7.40
N GLU A 187 11.64 -1.28 8.19
CA GLU A 187 11.53 -0.87 9.59
C GLU A 187 12.55 0.21 9.92
N GLY A 188 12.09 1.29 10.52
CA GLY A 188 12.93 2.21 11.28
C GLY A 188 13.45 1.53 12.54
N VAL A 189 14.41 2.16 13.21
CA VAL A 189 14.97 1.68 14.50
C VAL A 189 14.66 2.72 15.57
N GLU A 190 14.42 2.28 16.81
CA GLU A 190 14.06 3.07 18.02
C GLU A 190 15.12 4.08 18.50
N THR A 191 15.84 4.73 17.59
CA THR A 191 16.83 5.75 17.90
C THR A 191 16.58 6.99 17.05
N GLY A 192 16.56 8.17 17.67
CA GLY A 192 16.46 9.45 16.99
C GLY A 192 15.06 10.08 17.05
N VAL A 193 14.83 11.06 16.17
CA VAL A 193 13.56 11.76 15.94
C VAL A 193 13.43 12.00 14.44
N GLY A 194 12.28 11.68 13.84
CA GLY A 194 12.11 11.68 12.38
C GLY A 194 12.37 10.31 11.75
N GLY A 195 12.36 10.26 10.42
CA GLY A 195 12.57 9.04 9.61
C GLY A 195 11.45 8.82 8.59
N ASP A 196 11.80 8.26 7.44
CA ASP A 196 10.87 7.92 6.37
C ASP A 196 11.04 6.43 5.96
N GLU A 197 10.03 5.61 6.23
CA GLU A 197 9.96 4.22 5.79
C GLU A 197 9.06 4.08 4.57
N HIS A 198 9.66 3.84 3.40
CA HIS A 198 8.94 3.67 2.14
C HIS A 198 9.03 2.24 1.62
N ALA A 199 7.94 1.48 1.73
CA ALA A 199 7.89 0.11 1.23
C ALA A 199 7.02 0.03 -0.03
N MET A 200 7.63 -0.23 -1.19
CA MET A 200 6.93 -0.34 -2.47
C MET A 200 7.10 -1.73 -3.07
N ALA A 201 5.99 -2.37 -3.45
CA ALA A 201 6.00 -3.62 -4.21
C ALA A 201 4.98 -3.59 -5.35
N ARG A 202 5.35 -4.19 -6.46
CA ARG A 202 4.54 -4.35 -7.66
C ARG A 202 4.59 -5.81 -8.10
N GLY A 203 3.45 -6.45 -8.32
CA GLY A 203 3.32 -7.83 -8.78
C GLY A 203 3.75 -7.93 -10.24
N GLY A 204 2.86 -7.56 -11.15
CA GLY A 204 3.17 -7.36 -12.56
C GLY A 204 2.16 -8.01 -13.48
N ALA A 205 2.31 -9.30 -13.77
CA ALA A 205 1.37 -10.00 -14.62
C ALA A 205 1.26 -11.44 -14.16
N GLY A 206 0.06 -11.91 -13.82
CA GLY A 206 -0.13 -13.17 -13.12
C GLY A 206 -0.88 -12.91 -11.82
N ASP A 207 -1.22 -13.97 -11.10
CA ASP A 207 -1.95 -13.89 -9.84
C ASP A 207 -0.96 -13.75 -8.68
N ASP A 208 -0.67 -12.52 -8.28
CA ASP A 208 0.40 -12.18 -7.37
C ASP A 208 -0.03 -12.18 -5.90
N ARG A 209 0.91 -12.55 -5.01
CA ARG A 209 0.75 -12.42 -3.55
C ARG A 209 1.77 -11.44 -2.99
N ILE A 210 1.27 -10.29 -2.55
CA ILE A 210 2.11 -9.17 -2.10
C ILE A 210 1.82 -8.88 -0.63
N ALA A 211 2.88 -8.86 0.18
CA ALA A 211 2.83 -8.49 1.59
C ALA A 211 3.87 -7.41 1.91
N ILE A 212 3.39 -6.23 2.29
CA ILE A 212 4.22 -5.05 2.55
C ILE A 212 4.02 -4.60 3.99
N VAL A 213 5.12 -4.35 4.68
CA VAL A 213 5.11 -3.83 6.05
C VAL A 213 6.07 -2.65 6.13
N ALA A 214 5.58 -1.51 6.60
CA ALA A 214 6.39 -0.39 7.04
C ALA A 214 6.19 -0.20 8.55
N ARG A 215 7.27 -0.08 9.32
CA ARG A 215 7.18 0.23 10.76
C ARG A 215 8.07 1.41 11.12
N GLY A 216 7.44 2.43 11.67
CA GLY A 216 8.12 3.52 12.33
C GLY A 216 8.06 3.35 13.85
N PHE A 217 9.16 3.67 14.53
CA PHE A 217 9.27 3.61 15.97
C PHE A 217 9.42 4.96 16.70
N ASN A 218 9.92 5.99 16.02
CA ASN A 218 10.25 7.29 16.60
C ASN A 218 9.12 8.33 16.41
N ALA A 219 9.25 9.47 17.10
CA ALA A 219 8.33 10.59 16.90
C ALA A 219 8.62 11.30 15.57
N PHE A 220 7.59 11.89 14.96
CA PHE A 220 7.65 12.62 13.69
C PHE A 220 8.07 11.78 12.47
N GLU A 221 7.77 10.49 12.47
CA GLU A 221 8.09 9.58 11.36
C GLU A 221 6.99 9.49 10.31
N THR A 222 7.39 9.16 9.08
CA THR A 222 6.49 8.81 7.98
C THR A 222 6.64 7.33 7.61
N ALA A 223 5.61 6.53 7.80
CA ALA A 223 5.57 5.14 7.32
C ALA A 223 4.61 5.00 6.15
N GLN A 224 5.12 4.64 4.97
CA GLN A 224 4.33 4.51 3.75
C GLN A 224 4.51 3.14 3.11
N THR A 225 3.40 2.50 2.79
CA THR A 225 3.39 1.33 1.91
C THR A 225 2.68 1.64 0.59
N ARG A 226 3.19 1.06 -0.50
CA ARG A 226 2.55 1.08 -1.80
C ARG A 226 2.59 -0.31 -2.43
N GLY A 227 1.42 -0.91 -2.61
CA GLY A 227 1.25 -2.19 -3.29
C GLY A 227 0.47 -2.02 -4.59
N THR A 228 0.90 -2.69 -5.65
CA THR A 228 0.18 -2.74 -6.93
C THR A 228 0.18 -4.16 -7.46
N GLY A 229 -0.99 -4.74 -7.72
CA GLY A 229 -1.13 -6.07 -8.32
C GLY A 229 -0.83 -6.05 -9.83
N ASP A 230 -1.46 -5.12 -10.53
CA ASP A 230 -1.49 -4.88 -11.99
C ASP A 230 -2.46 -5.76 -12.79
N GLY A 231 -2.19 -7.05 -12.96
CA GLY A 231 -3.01 -7.86 -13.85
C GLY A 231 -2.99 -9.33 -13.50
N GLY A 232 -4.15 -9.87 -13.20
CA GLY A 232 -4.35 -11.19 -12.59
C GLY A 232 -5.20 -11.01 -11.34
N ASP A 233 -5.56 -12.11 -10.68
CA ASP A 233 -6.37 -12.05 -9.46
C ASP A 233 -5.43 -11.94 -8.24
N ASP A 234 -5.13 -10.71 -7.83
CA ASP A 234 -4.03 -10.42 -6.91
C ASP A 234 -4.46 -10.41 -5.44
N VAL A 235 -3.55 -10.80 -4.54
CA VAL A 235 -3.72 -10.66 -3.09
C VAL A 235 -2.69 -9.70 -2.55
N VAL A 236 -3.11 -8.48 -2.22
CA VAL A 236 -2.24 -7.41 -1.73
C VAL A 236 -2.55 -7.06 -0.29
N THR A 237 -1.56 -7.19 0.58
CA THR A 237 -1.65 -6.87 2.00
C THR A 237 -0.63 -5.81 2.40
N ALA A 238 -1.08 -4.78 3.10
CA ALA A 238 -0.24 -3.70 3.60
C ALA A 238 -0.48 -3.42 5.08
N LEU A 239 0.61 -3.21 5.81
CA LEU A 239 0.60 -2.77 7.20
C LEU A 239 1.57 -1.59 7.38
N CYS A 240 1.05 -0.46 7.82
CA CYS A 240 1.85 0.56 8.49
C CYS A 240 1.60 0.49 9.98
N ALA A 241 2.68 0.44 10.77
CA ALA A 241 2.62 0.51 12.22
C ALA A 241 3.53 1.64 12.71
N LEU A 242 3.00 2.52 13.55
CA LEU A 242 3.74 3.61 14.18
C LEU A 242 3.64 3.48 15.70
N THR A 243 4.77 3.54 16.40
CA THR A 243 4.77 3.57 17.87
C THR A 243 5.14 4.93 18.46
N GLY A 244 5.77 5.83 17.71
CA GLY A 244 6.12 7.18 18.16
C GLY A 244 5.05 8.24 17.85
N ASP A 245 5.14 9.39 18.51
CA ASP A 245 4.14 10.46 18.43
C ASP A 245 4.27 11.34 17.17
N TYR A 246 3.17 11.97 16.76
CA TYR A 246 3.13 12.89 15.61
C TYR A 246 3.60 12.29 14.28
N GLY A 247 3.44 10.97 14.09
CA GLY A 247 3.81 10.31 12.84
C GLY A 247 2.67 10.27 11.81
N GLU A 248 3.02 10.05 10.56
CA GLU A 248 2.08 9.87 9.45
C GLU A 248 2.21 8.46 8.87
N ALA A 249 1.11 7.72 8.84
CA ALA A 249 1.08 6.39 8.25
C ALA A 249 0.16 6.34 7.04
N SER A 250 0.65 5.85 5.90
CA SER A 250 -0.22 5.63 4.73
C SER A 250 -0.02 4.29 4.08
N ASN A 251 -1.13 3.64 3.73
CA ASN A 251 -1.14 2.48 2.85
C ASN A 251 -1.83 2.86 1.55
N ARG A 252 -1.19 2.61 0.42
CA ARG A 252 -1.78 2.79 -0.91
C ARG A 252 -1.77 1.48 -1.68
N LEU A 253 -2.94 0.91 -1.91
CA LEU A 253 -3.11 -0.34 -2.66
C LEU A 253 -3.90 -0.11 -3.94
N ASP A 254 -3.51 -0.80 -5.01
CA ASP A 254 -4.15 -0.80 -6.32
C ASP A 254 -4.15 -2.25 -6.82
N GLY A 255 -5.33 -2.84 -7.05
CA GLY A 255 -5.47 -4.20 -7.54
C GLY A 255 -5.07 -4.26 -9.01
N GLY A 256 -5.84 -3.60 -9.86
CA GLY A 256 -5.53 -3.43 -11.28
C GLY A 256 -6.59 -4.07 -12.15
N ARG A 257 -6.26 -5.14 -12.87
CA ARG A 257 -7.21 -5.96 -13.60
C ARG A 257 -7.30 -7.32 -12.96
N GLY A 258 -8.49 -7.89 -12.84
CA GLY A 258 -8.72 -9.19 -12.24
C GLY A 258 -9.56 -9.02 -10.97
N ASP A 259 -9.94 -10.14 -10.36
CA ASP A 259 -10.74 -10.14 -9.14
C ASP A 259 -9.81 -10.09 -7.91
N ASP A 260 -9.53 -8.89 -7.42
CA ASP A 260 -8.46 -8.64 -6.46
C ASP A 260 -8.91 -8.73 -5.00
N ARG A 261 -7.97 -9.04 -4.11
CA ARG A 261 -8.16 -9.00 -2.66
C ARG A 261 -7.14 -8.08 -2.00
N LEU A 262 -7.63 -6.91 -1.58
CA LEU A 262 -6.81 -5.87 -0.97
C LEU A 262 -7.10 -5.76 0.52
N THR A 263 -6.06 -5.75 1.35
CA THR A 263 -6.18 -5.52 2.79
C THR A 263 -5.13 -4.53 3.28
N ALA A 264 -5.57 -3.38 3.77
CA ALA A 264 -4.70 -2.37 4.35
C ALA A 264 -4.96 -2.21 5.85
N ARG A 265 -3.89 -2.09 6.63
CA ARG A 265 -3.97 -1.95 8.08
C ARG A 265 -3.08 -0.81 8.56
N LEU A 266 -3.67 0.09 9.34
CA LEU A 266 -2.96 1.08 10.14
C LEU A 266 -3.00 0.66 11.61
N ASP A 267 -1.83 0.53 12.21
CA ASP A 267 -1.66 0.32 13.65
C ASP A 267 -0.97 1.56 14.24
N LEU A 268 -1.77 2.52 14.73
CA LEU A 268 -1.29 3.79 15.27
C LEU A 268 -1.26 3.71 16.80
N GLY A 269 -0.07 3.49 17.36
CA GLY A 269 0.16 3.32 18.80
C GLY A 269 0.39 4.63 19.56
N SER A 270 0.41 5.77 18.88
CA SER A 270 0.67 7.09 19.49
C SER A 270 -0.55 7.69 20.14
N ALA A 271 -0.37 8.28 21.33
CA ALA A 271 -1.39 9.01 22.05
C ALA A 271 -1.67 10.43 21.50
N PHE A 272 -0.80 10.97 20.64
CA PHE A 272 -0.83 12.38 20.25
C PHE A 272 -0.49 12.63 18.77
N GLY A 273 -1.42 13.23 18.04
CA GLY A 273 -1.15 13.97 16.81
C GLY A 273 -0.71 13.14 15.61
N SER A 274 -0.77 11.81 15.69
CA SER A 274 -0.50 10.94 14.55
C SER A 274 -1.68 10.93 13.59
N SER A 275 -1.39 10.79 12.31
CA SER A 275 -2.40 10.68 11.26
C SER A 275 -2.22 9.41 10.45
N GLY A 276 -3.27 9.00 9.75
CA GLY A 276 -3.06 7.99 8.73
C GLY A 276 -4.17 7.81 7.71
N LEU A 277 -3.80 7.23 6.58
CA LEU A 277 -4.68 7.02 5.44
C LEU A 277 -4.52 5.62 4.88
N ASN A 278 -5.64 4.89 4.76
CA ASN A 278 -5.72 3.76 3.86
C ASN A 278 -6.37 4.21 2.55
N LEU A 279 -5.67 4.08 1.42
CA LEU A 279 -6.22 4.32 0.09
C LEU A 279 -6.19 3.01 -0.71
N LEU A 280 -7.34 2.43 -1.01
CA LEU A 280 -7.46 1.17 -1.74
C LEU A 280 -8.28 1.37 -3.01
N ARG A 281 -7.82 0.78 -4.12
CA ARG A 281 -8.53 0.76 -5.40
C ARG A 281 -8.55 -0.67 -5.92
N GLY A 282 -9.73 -1.24 -6.14
CA GLY A 282 -9.87 -2.57 -6.72
C GLY A 282 -9.43 -2.54 -8.19
N GLY A 283 -10.19 -1.84 -9.02
CA GLY A 283 -9.85 -1.62 -10.41
C GLY A 283 -10.92 -2.19 -11.34
N ALA A 284 -10.60 -3.25 -12.06
CA ALA A 284 -11.53 -3.91 -12.95
C ALA A 284 -11.62 -5.38 -12.59
N GLY A 285 -12.81 -5.89 -12.30
CA GLY A 285 -13.06 -7.22 -11.76
C GLY A 285 -13.91 -7.12 -10.50
N ASP A 286 -14.29 -8.27 -9.95
CA ASP A 286 -15.11 -8.33 -8.73
C ASP A 286 -14.19 -8.35 -7.49
N ASP A 287 -13.94 -7.17 -6.92
CA ASP A 287 -12.88 -6.97 -5.94
C ASP A 287 -13.34 -7.11 -4.48
N ARG A 288 -12.37 -7.36 -3.58
CA ARG A 288 -12.57 -7.40 -2.12
C ARG A 288 -11.60 -6.50 -1.40
N LEU A 289 -12.10 -5.37 -0.89
CA LEU A 289 -11.33 -4.36 -0.21
C LEU A 289 -11.63 -4.35 1.29
N LEU A 290 -10.59 -4.45 2.11
CA LEU A 290 -10.67 -4.34 3.56
C LEU A 290 -9.67 -3.31 4.08
N ALA A 291 -10.16 -2.20 4.63
CA ALA A 291 -9.34 -1.29 5.41
C ALA A 291 -9.58 -1.44 6.91
N ILE A 292 -8.49 -1.42 7.66
CA ILE A 292 -8.52 -1.51 9.12
C ILE A 292 -7.69 -0.35 9.67
N VAL A 293 -8.29 0.43 10.55
CA VAL A 293 -7.60 1.43 11.36
C VAL A 293 -7.74 1.01 12.81
N LYS A 294 -6.64 0.58 13.42
CA LYS A 294 -6.59 0.30 14.84
C LYS A 294 -6.15 1.57 15.55
N LEU A 295 -7.06 2.11 16.36
CA LEU A 295 -6.81 3.20 17.29
C LEU A 295 -6.81 2.63 18.71
N GLU A 296 -5.97 3.17 19.59
CA GLU A 296 -6.10 2.96 21.03
C GLU A 296 -7.04 4.02 21.63
N GLU A 297 -7.78 3.66 22.69
CA GLU A 297 -8.79 4.53 23.29
C GLU A 297 -8.16 5.82 23.87
N GLY A 298 -8.73 6.98 23.54
CA GLY A 298 -8.31 8.28 24.10
C GLY A 298 -7.23 9.02 23.32
N HIS A 299 -6.90 8.55 22.10
CA HIS A 299 -5.87 9.15 21.26
C HIS A 299 -6.47 10.20 20.31
N ASP A 300 -5.79 11.35 20.16
CA ASP A 300 -6.11 12.39 19.18
C ASP A 300 -5.50 12.03 17.83
N THR A 301 -6.06 11.00 17.19
CA THR A 301 -5.56 10.41 15.94
C THR A 301 -6.52 10.70 14.80
N ALA A 302 -6.02 11.37 13.75
CA ALA A 302 -6.77 11.63 12.54
C ALA A 302 -6.46 10.53 11.51
N ALA A 303 -7.27 9.47 11.52
CA ALA A 303 -7.08 8.37 10.58
C ALA A 303 -8.38 7.98 9.89
N HIS A 304 -8.32 7.85 8.57
CA HIS A 304 -9.47 7.52 7.74
C HIS A 304 -9.08 6.56 6.60
N SER A 305 -10.09 6.03 5.93
CA SER A 305 -9.92 5.11 4.80
C SER A 305 -10.73 5.60 3.60
N GLU A 306 -10.13 5.50 2.42
CA GLU A 306 -10.74 5.77 1.13
C GLU A 306 -10.67 4.50 0.28
N LEU A 307 -11.82 3.90 -0.01
CA LEU A 307 -11.95 2.69 -0.80
C LEU A 307 -12.72 3.00 -2.08
N SER A 308 -12.20 2.52 -3.21
CA SER A 308 -12.90 2.51 -4.50
C SER A 308 -12.89 1.10 -5.05
N GLY A 309 -14.07 0.53 -5.31
CA GLY A 309 -14.21 -0.80 -5.93
C GLY A 309 -13.73 -0.74 -7.38
N GLY A 310 -14.50 -0.05 -8.21
CA GLY A 310 -14.12 0.23 -9.59
C GLY A 310 -15.18 -0.25 -10.54
N ALA A 311 -14.88 -1.28 -11.33
CA ALA A 311 -15.83 -1.90 -12.25
C ALA A 311 -15.93 -3.39 -11.96
N GLY A 312 -17.13 -3.89 -11.72
CA GLY A 312 -17.38 -5.25 -11.25
C GLY A 312 -18.23 -5.20 -9.97
N ASP A 313 -18.62 -6.36 -9.47
CA ASP A 313 -19.44 -6.47 -8.26
C ASP A 313 -18.52 -6.52 -7.03
N ASP A 314 -18.33 -5.39 -6.34
CA ASP A 314 -17.27 -5.22 -5.35
C ASP A 314 -17.75 -5.38 -3.90
N TRP A 315 -16.86 -5.87 -3.02
CA TRP A 315 -17.06 -5.87 -1.56
C TRP A 315 -16.10 -4.93 -0.85
N LEU A 316 -16.62 -3.81 -0.34
CA LEU A 316 -15.85 -2.82 0.39
C LEU A 316 -16.21 -2.86 1.88
N THR A 317 -15.21 -2.96 2.74
CA THR A 317 -15.41 -2.93 4.20
C THR A 317 -14.35 -2.10 4.90
N VAL A 318 -14.79 -1.21 5.77
CA VAL A 318 -13.92 -0.46 6.70
C VAL A 318 -14.14 -0.92 8.14
N ARG A 319 -13.06 -0.91 8.92
CA ARG A 319 -13.09 -1.16 10.37
C ARG A 319 -12.26 -0.11 11.10
N GLY A 320 -12.94 0.75 11.86
CA GLY A 320 -12.30 1.89 12.55
C GLY A 320 -12.10 3.08 11.61
N GLY A 321 -11.33 4.06 12.08
CA GLY A 321 -11.16 5.33 11.39
C GLY A 321 -12.39 6.23 11.50
N ASP A 322 -12.23 7.51 11.17
CA ASP A 322 -13.27 8.54 11.18
C ASP A 322 -13.32 9.23 9.82
N GLY A 323 -14.51 9.54 9.30
CA GLY A 323 -14.65 10.18 7.99
C GLY A 323 -14.24 9.29 6.83
N ASN A 324 -14.55 7.99 6.87
CA ASN A 324 -14.18 7.09 5.77
C ASN A 324 -15.05 7.36 4.53
N ILE A 325 -14.49 7.09 3.35
CA ILE A 325 -15.17 7.24 2.06
C ILE A 325 -15.13 5.90 1.34
N LEU A 326 -16.29 5.40 0.96
CA LEU A 326 -16.45 4.17 0.19
C LEU A 326 -17.20 4.50 -1.11
N ASP A 327 -16.63 4.14 -2.25
CA ASP A 327 -17.22 4.31 -3.59
C ASP A 327 -17.20 2.95 -4.30
N GLY A 328 -18.36 2.33 -4.49
CA GLY A 328 -18.48 1.01 -5.15
C GLY A 328 -18.02 1.12 -6.60
N GLY A 329 -18.61 2.05 -7.34
CA GLY A 329 -18.21 2.38 -8.69
C GLY A 329 -19.26 1.91 -9.67
N GLY A 330 -19.08 0.77 -10.31
CA GLY A 330 -20.12 0.20 -11.16
C GLY A 330 -20.12 -1.31 -11.16
N GLY A 331 -21.31 -1.87 -11.06
CA GLY A 331 -21.57 -3.25 -10.67
C GLY A 331 -22.53 -3.25 -9.48
N ASP A 332 -22.99 -4.42 -9.07
CA ASP A 332 -23.85 -4.56 -7.89
C ASP A 332 -22.98 -4.68 -6.63
N ASP A 333 -22.71 -3.55 -5.97
CA ASP A 333 -21.68 -3.45 -4.94
C ASP A 333 -22.22 -3.67 -3.52
N ALA A 334 -21.36 -4.10 -2.60
CA ALA A 334 -21.66 -4.25 -1.18
C ALA A 334 -20.68 -3.45 -0.33
N LEU A 335 -21.18 -2.33 0.22
CA LEU A 335 -20.38 -1.38 1.00
C LEU A 335 -20.73 -1.45 2.48
N ARG A 336 -19.70 -1.51 3.31
CA ARG A 336 -19.81 -1.48 4.77
C ARG A 336 -18.87 -0.46 5.39
N GLY A 337 -19.45 0.60 5.95
CA GLY A 337 -18.77 1.56 6.81
C GLY A 337 -18.32 0.98 8.15
N GLY A 338 -17.60 1.82 8.88
CA GLY A 338 -17.09 1.62 10.21
C GLY A 338 -18.10 1.94 11.32
N ALA A 339 -17.62 2.56 12.39
CA ALA A 339 -18.40 2.84 13.60
C ALA A 339 -18.42 4.34 13.94
N ARG A 340 -17.93 5.17 13.01
CA ARG A 340 -17.91 6.63 13.05
C ARG A 340 -18.48 7.13 11.73
N ALA A 341 -18.71 8.43 11.61
CA ALA A 341 -19.33 9.03 10.44
C ALA A 341 -18.58 8.66 9.15
N ASP A 342 -19.30 8.01 8.24
CA ASP A 342 -18.79 7.54 6.96
C ASP A 342 -19.59 8.13 5.79
N ARG A 343 -19.00 8.07 4.60
CA ARG A 343 -19.64 8.51 3.36
C ARG A 343 -19.63 7.38 2.34
N LEU A 344 -20.81 6.86 2.01
CA LEU A 344 -20.99 5.70 1.15
C LEU A 344 -21.61 6.15 -0.17
N ILE A 345 -21.00 5.75 -1.28
CA ILE A 345 -21.49 5.92 -2.64
C ILE A 345 -21.56 4.53 -3.27
N GLY A 346 -22.76 4.04 -3.57
CA GLY A 346 -22.92 2.78 -4.31
C GLY A 346 -22.36 2.93 -5.72
N GLY A 347 -22.97 3.82 -6.50
CA GLY A 347 -22.55 4.12 -7.86
C GLY A 347 -23.54 3.49 -8.84
N ARG A 348 -23.05 2.85 -9.90
CA ARG A 348 -23.90 2.24 -10.91
C ARG A 348 -24.20 0.79 -10.57
N GLY A 349 -25.41 0.49 -10.16
CA GLY A 349 -25.82 -0.90 -9.96
C GLY A 349 -26.91 -0.97 -8.92
N ALA A 350 -27.25 -2.18 -8.50
CA ALA A 350 -28.11 -2.38 -7.34
C ALA A 350 -27.24 -2.64 -6.11
N ASP A 351 -26.95 -1.58 -5.35
CA ASP A 351 -25.94 -1.64 -4.30
C ASP A 351 -26.53 -1.92 -2.90
N ASP A 352 -25.84 -2.71 -2.09
CA ASP A 352 -26.15 -2.94 -0.68
C ASP A 352 -25.25 -2.06 0.21
N LEU A 353 -25.83 -1.05 0.85
CA LEU A 353 -25.13 -0.04 1.65
C LEU A 353 -25.41 -0.23 3.15
N LEU A 354 -24.35 -0.38 3.94
CA LEU A 354 -24.40 -0.47 5.41
C LEU A 354 -23.50 0.60 6.02
N GLY A 355 -24.09 1.64 6.63
CA GLY A 355 -23.34 2.76 7.23
C GLY A 355 -22.54 2.31 8.45
N GLY A 356 -23.16 1.48 9.30
CA GLY A 356 -22.58 1.00 10.54
C GLY A 356 -23.07 1.82 11.73
N GLY A 357 -22.18 2.55 12.38
CA GLY A 357 -22.57 3.47 13.44
C GLY A 357 -21.88 4.80 13.24
N GLY A 358 -22.41 5.86 13.83
CA GLY A 358 -21.97 7.22 13.52
C GLY A 358 -23.12 7.98 12.85
N ASP A 359 -22.80 9.16 12.32
CA ASP A 359 -23.71 9.97 11.54
C ASP A 359 -23.28 9.81 10.07
N ASP A 360 -23.90 8.86 9.36
CA ASP A 360 -23.42 8.43 8.03
C ASP A 360 -24.10 9.18 6.89
N ALA A 361 -23.41 9.34 5.76
CA ALA A 361 -23.93 9.95 4.55
C ALA A 361 -23.98 8.96 3.39
N PHE A 362 -25.20 8.65 2.92
CA PHE A 362 -25.43 7.83 1.73
C PHE A 362 -25.66 8.74 0.53
N VAL A 363 -24.75 8.71 -0.44
CA VAL A 363 -24.65 9.72 -1.50
C VAL A 363 -25.06 9.13 -2.83
N PHE A 364 -25.97 9.81 -3.50
CA PHE A 364 -26.45 9.44 -4.82
C PHE A 364 -26.05 10.52 -5.83
N ARG A 365 -25.58 10.12 -7.01
CA ARG A 365 -25.08 11.04 -8.04
C ARG A 365 -25.87 10.92 -9.34
N PRO A 366 -25.95 12.00 -10.14
CA PRO A 366 -26.49 11.93 -11.49
C PRO A 366 -25.67 10.97 -12.36
N GLY A 367 -26.34 10.06 -13.08
CA GLY A 367 -25.70 9.12 -14.00
C GLY A 367 -25.37 7.74 -13.43
N ASP A 368 -25.72 7.49 -12.17
CA ASP A 368 -25.67 6.18 -11.48
C ASP A 368 -26.68 5.19 -12.10
N GLY A 369 -27.75 5.70 -12.71
CA GLY A 369 -28.70 4.91 -13.49
C GLY A 369 -29.99 4.55 -12.73
N PRO A 370 -30.87 3.72 -13.31
CA PRO A 370 -32.20 3.45 -12.77
C PRO A 370 -32.25 2.27 -11.78
N CYS A 371 -31.09 1.74 -11.37
CA CYS A 371 -31.00 0.62 -10.46
C CYS A 371 -31.37 1.04 -9.03
N ARG A 372 -31.60 0.07 -8.15
CA ARG A 372 -32.10 0.31 -6.79
C ARG A 372 -31.09 -0.12 -5.76
N ASP A 373 -30.64 0.85 -5.00
CA ASP A 373 -29.78 0.60 -3.86
C ASP A 373 -30.62 0.31 -2.63
N ARG A 374 -30.03 -0.44 -1.72
CA ARG A 374 -30.60 -0.78 -0.42
C ARG A 374 -29.69 -0.26 0.68
N VAL A 375 -30.18 0.74 1.40
CA VAL A 375 -29.59 1.13 2.69
C VAL A 375 -30.18 0.24 3.79
N ALA A 376 -29.32 -0.52 4.47
CA ALA A 376 -29.75 -1.60 5.35
C ALA A 376 -29.96 -1.19 6.83
N ASP A 377 -29.25 -0.18 7.32
CA ASP A 377 -29.18 0.18 8.75
C ASP A 377 -29.39 1.66 9.06
N PHE A 378 -30.05 2.39 8.16
CA PHE A 378 -30.32 3.82 8.29
C PHE A 378 -30.86 4.22 9.69
N ALA A 379 -30.15 5.11 10.36
CA ALA A 379 -30.45 5.63 11.68
C ALA A 379 -31.04 7.06 11.62
N HIS A 380 -32.34 7.17 11.92
CA HIS A 380 -33.07 8.44 11.95
C HIS A 380 -32.42 9.47 12.89
N GLY A 381 -32.27 10.70 12.41
CA GLY A 381 -31.64 11.80 13.17
C GLY A 381 -30.13 11.73 13.35
N HIS A 382 -29.48 10.74 12.75
CA HIS A 382 -28.02 10.59 12.71
C HIS A 382 -27.53 10.56 11.26
N ASP A 383 -28.14 9.70 10.44
CA ASP A 383 -27.73 9.49 9.06
C ASP A 383 -28.42 10.47 8.09
N VAL A 384 -27.80 10.66 6.93
CA VAL A 384 -28.26 11.55 5.86
C VAL A 384 -28.25 10.83 4.52
N ILE A 385 -29.31 11.02 3.74
CA ILE A 385 -29.34 10.72 2.31
C ILE A 385 -28.97 12.00 1.55
N ASP A 386 -27.82 11.99 0.88
CA ASP A 386 -27.24 13.13 0.16
C ASP A 386 -27.58 13.06 -1.34
N PHE A 387 -28.54 13.90 -1.75
CA PHE A 387 -28.91 14.15 -3.15
C PHE A 387 -28.36 15.48 -3.69
N SER A 388 -27.38 16.11 -3.01
CA SER A 388 -26.86 17.43 -3.38
C SER A 388 -26.25 17.50 -4.79
N GLY A 389 -25.87 16.35 -5.36
CA GLY A 389 -25.38 16.24 -6.73
C GLY A 389 -26.45 16.41 -7.80
N PHE A 390 -27.73 16.30 -7.47
CA PHE A 390 -28.84 16.46 -8.42
C PHE A 390 -29.28 17.91 -8.52
N ASP A 391 -29.36 18.44 -9.75
CA ASP A 391 -29.91 19.76 -10.01
C ASP A 391 -31.46 19.65 -10.02
N ALA A 392 -32.10 20.19 -8.97
CA ALA A 392 -33.55 20.24 -8.85
C ALA A 392 -34.11 21.64 -9.20
N ASP A 393 -33.32 22.50 -9.83
CA ASP A 393 -33.71 23.87 -10.15
C ASP A 393 -34.15 24.01 -11.61
N ALA A 394 -35.45 23.83 -11.85
CA ALA A 394 -36.07 23.96 -13.16
C ALA A 394 -35.88 25.33 -13.84
N THR A 395 -35.30 26.32 -13.15
CA THR A 395 -34.96 27.64 -13.70
C THR A 395 -33.54 27.74 -14.27
N ARG A 396 -32.71 26.70 -14.09
CA ARG A 396 -31.34 26.60 -14.60
C ARG A 396 -31.26 25.58 -15.73
N GLU A 397 -30.37 25.80 -16.69
CA GLU A 397 -30.06 24.77 -17.70
C GLU A 397 -29.22 23.67 -17.02
N GLY A 398 -29.68 22.42 -17.06
CA GLY A 398 -29.06 21.30 -16.33
C GLY A 398 -29.91 20.03 -16.30
N ASP A 399 -29.42 19.01 -15.60
CA ASP A 399 -30.13 17.74 -15.36
C ASP A 399 -31.16 17.91 -14.24
N GLN A 400 -32.41 18.20 -14.63
CA GLN A 400 -33.55 18.49 -13.76
C GLN A 400 -34.17 17.22 -13.18
N ALA A 401 -33.37 16.44 -12.45
CA ALA A 401 -33.70 15.07 -12.05
C ALA A 401 -34.96 14.95 -11.16
N PHE A 402 -35.34 16.03 -10.45
CA PHE A 402 -36.54 16.07 -9.62
C PHE A 402 -37.66 16.92 -10.24
N ALA A 403 -38.70 16.26 -10.76
CA ALA A 403 -39.95 16.93 -11.13
C ALA A 403 -40.94 16.88 -9.95
N PHE A 404 -41.11 18.01 -9.24
CA PHE A 404 -42.19 18.18 -8.25
C PHE A 404 -43.54 18.17 -8.95
N GLY A 405 -44.23 17.03 -8.95
CA GLY A 405 -45.53 16.85 -9.59
C GLY A 405 -46.56 16.33 -8.61
N GLY A 406 -47.77 16.92 -8.60
CA GLY A 406 -48.92 16.38 -7.87
C GLY A 406 -49.49 15.07 -8.44
N GLY A 407 -48.74 14.38 -9.29
CA GLY A 407 -49.11 13.12 -9.94
C GLY A 407 -48.26 11.97 -9.41
N HIS A 408 -48.91 10.88 -9.03
CA HIS A 408 -48.25 9.63 -8.67
C HIS A 408 -47.68 8.97 -9.94
N GLY A 409 -46.38 8.66 -9.98
CA GLY A 409 -45.75 7.97 -11.12
C GLY A 409 -44.23 8.14 -11.23
N ALA A 410 -43.59 7.33 -12.08
CA ALA A 410 -42.14 7.32 -12.29
C ALA A 410 -41.59 8.71 -12.65
N GLY A 411 -40.50 9.13 -12.00
CA GLY A 411 -39.88 10.45 -12.18
C GLY A 411 -40.45 11.56 -11.30
N HIS A 412 -41.28 11.23 -10.30
CA HIS A 412 -41.86 12.20 -9.37
C HIS A 412 -41.52 11.87 -7.91
N VAL A 413 -41.31 12.93 -7.13
CA VAL A 413 -41.38 12.90 -5.67
C VAL A 413 -42.77 13.39 -5.27
N TRP A 414 -43.53 12.59 -4.54
CA TRP A 414 -44.86 12.96 -4.05
C TRP A 414 -45.06 12.54 -2.59
N LEU A 415 -46.03 13.18 -1.94
CA LEU A 415 -46.40 12.91 -0.56
C LEU A 415 -47.68 12.07 -0.49
N SER A 416 -47.77 11.13 0.45
CA SER A 416 -49.04 10.47 0.80
C SER A 416 -49.23 10.41 2.31
N ALA A 417 -50.47 10.31 2.78
CA ALA A 417 -50.72 10.11 4.21
C ALA A 417 -50.42 8.65 4.61
N GLY A 418 -49.63 8.47 5.66
CA GLY A 418 -49.35 7.20 6.33
C GLY A 418 -50.26 6.96 7.54
N ALA A 419 -50.24 5.73 8.07
CA ALA A 419 -50.99 5.40 9.28
C ALA A 419 -50.48 6.23 10.48
N GLY A 420 -51.39 6.71 11.33
CA GLY A 420 -51.03 7.43 12.56
C GLY A 420 -50.68 8.91 12.39
N GLY A 421 -50.91 9.53 11.22
CA GLY A 421 -50.63 10.95 10.98
C GLY A 421 -49.27 11.23 10.33
N ALA A 422 -48.49 10.20 10.03
CA ALA A 422 -47.25 10.32 9.28
C ALA A 422 -47.49 10.82 7.84
N SER A 423 -46.56 11.62 7.31
CA SER A 423 -46.48 11.93 5.89
C SER A 423 -45.40 11.05 5.26
N LEU A 424 -45.78 10.28 4.24
CA LEU A 424 -44.88 9.41 3.48
C LEU A 424 -44.35 10.18 2.27
N ILE A 425 -43.03 10.23 2.11
CA ILE A 425 -42.40 10.72 0.89
C ILE A 425 -42.17 9.51 -0.02
N HIS A 426 -42.73 9.57 -1.22
CA HIS A 426 -42.54 8.57 -2.26
C HIS A 426 -41.70 9.18 -3.36
N ALA A 427 -40.63 8.49 -3.73
CA ALA A 427 -39.92 8.75 -4.98
C ALA A 427 -40.05 7.48 -5.83
N ALA A 428 -40.71 7.56 -6.99
CA ALA A 428 -40.77 6.42 -7.90
C ALA A 428 -39.72 6.53 -9.00
N ALA A 429 -38.80 5.57 -9.00
CA ALA A 429 -37.86 5.31 -10.08
C ALA A 429 -38.26 4.07 -10.92
N GLY A 430 -39.56 3.76 -11.03
CA GLY A 430 -40.04 2.56 -11.75
C GLY A 430 -40.69 1.51 -10.84
N THR A 431 -40.43 0.22 -11.07
CA THR A 431 -41.19 -0.95 -10.53
C THR A 431 -41.20 -1.19 -9.01
N GLU A 432 -40.47 -0.41 -8.20
CA GLU A 432 -40.50 -0.26 -6.73
C GLU A 432 -40.04 1.21 -6.49
N THR A 433 -40.47 2.00 -5.51
CA THR A 433 -41.00 1.68 -4.17
C THR A 433 -40.08 2.19 -3.05
N LEU A 434 -39.28 3.27 -3.22
CA LEU A 434 -38.60 3.90 -2.08
C LEU A 434 -39.63 4.65 -1.22
N VAL A 435 -39.89 4.12 -0.03
CA VAL A 435 -40.80 4.70 0.96
C VAL A 435 -39.96 5.24 2.12
N VAL A 436 -39.84 6.56 2.21
CA VAL A 436 -39.28 7.22 3.40
C VAL A 436 -40.44 7.53 4.34
N ALA A 437 -40.49 6.85 5.49
CA ALA A 437 -41.50 7.04 6.50
C ALA A 437 -41.02 8.04 7.55
N VAL A 438 -41.57 9.26 7.53
CA VAL A 438 -41.27 10.29 8.52
C VAL A 438 -42.30 10.20 9.65
N LEU A 439 -41.85 9.92 10.88
CA LEU A 439 -42.69 9.92 12.08
C LEU A 439 -42.83 11.35 12.61
N ASP A 440 -44.04 11.91 12.50
CA ASP A 440 -44.37 13.18 13.17
C ASP A 440 -44.45 12.96 14.68
N GLY A 441 -43.59 13.69 15.38
CA GLY A 441 -43.52 13.77 16.81
C GLY A 441 -44.27 14.94 17.44
N GLN A 442 -45.10 15.76 16.79
CA GLN A 442 -46.13 16.61 17.43
C GLN A 442 -47.07 17.29 16.40
N ALA A 443 -48.38 17.17 16.65
CA ALA A 443 -49.43 17.85 15.90
C ALA A 443 -49.39 19.39 16.05
N GLY A 444 -48.95 20.10 14.99
CA GLY A 444 -49.44 21.43 14.64
C GLY A 444 -48.39 22.55 14.56
N GLY A 445 -47.86 22.79 13.36
CA GLY A 445 -47.10 23.98 12.97
C GLY A 445 -46.39 23.72 11.64
N GLY A 446 -46.38 24.69 10.71
CA GLY A 446 -45.94 24.46 9.34
C GLY A 446 -44.44 24.21 9.17
N TRP A 447 -44.11 23.45 8.12
CA TRP A 447 -42.78 23.00 7.72
C TRP A 447 -41.78 24.14 7.49
N SER A 448 -40.63 24.04 8.12
CA SER A 448 -39.40 24.81 7.94
C SER A 448 -38.26 23.85 7.54
N ALA A 449 -37.13 24.37 7.08
CA ALA A 449 -35.96 23.55 6.73
C ALA A 449 -35.40 22.74 7.92
N GLU A 450 -35.85 23.03 9.15
CA GLU A 450 -35.50 22.30 10.38
C GLU A 450 -36.44 21.11 10.66
N ASP A 451 -37.54 20.95 9.89
CA ASP A 451 -38.53 19.86 10.05
C ASP A 451 -38.24 18.63 9.14
N PHE A 452 -37.15 18.68 8.38
CA PHE A 452 -36.64 17.53 7.63
C PHE A 452 -35.52 16.88 8.43
N ILE A 453 -35.90 16.00 9.35
CA ILE A 453 -35.00 15.01 9.91
C ILE A 453 -35.41 13.68 9.30
N LEU A 454 -34.47 13.08 8.57
CA LEU A 454 -34.61 11.74 8.02
C LEU A 454 -34.95 10.72 9.10
#